data_AF-A0A124C3C3-F1
#
_entry.id   AF-A0A124C3C3-F1
#
_cell.length_a   1.000
_cell.length_b   1.000
_cell.length_c   1.000
_cell.angle_alpha   90.00
_cell.angle_beta   90.00
_cell.angle_gamma   90.00
#
_symmetry.space_group_name_H-M   'P 1'
#
loop_
_entity.id
_entity.type
_entity.pdbx_description
1 polymer ?
#
loop_
_entity_poly.entity_id
_entity_poly.type
_entity_poly.pdbx_seq_one_letter_code
_entity_poly.pdbx_strand_id
1 'polypeptide(L)'
;MKDAGGFHLLHGGRRGLSGTGSEWFSRATAGVLKDPREYEEFGSALRLRDFDGDGDKDLLAGSMNRETSLFFRADESGITTDGMTELSLKPAFPQ
;
A
#
# COMPACT_ATOMS: atom_id res chain seq x y z
N MET A 1 8.11 -1.64 -17.55
CA MET A 1 7.50 -2.93 -17.15
C MET A 1 6.02 -2.85 -17.44
N LYS A 2 5.46 -3.85 -18.13
CA LYS A 2 4.02 -3.89 -18.42
C LYS A 2 3.24 -4.29 -17.17
N ASP A 3 2.15 -3.58 -16.88
CA ASP A 3 1.16 -3.94 -15.83
C ASP A 3 1.77 -4.29 -14.46
N ALA A 4 2.87 -3.63 -14.09
CA ALA A 4 3.50 -3.84 -12.77
C ALA A 4 2.63 -3.31 -11.63
N GLY A 5 1.80 -2.30 -11.91
CA GLY A 5 0.83 -1.73 -10.97
C GLY A 5 1.42 -0.77 -9.94
N GLY A 6 0.50 -0.20 -9.15
CA GLY A 6 0.75 0.68 -8.02
C GLY A 6 -0.57 1.29 -7.54
N PHE A 7 -0.49 2.18 -6.56
CA PHE A 7 -1.65 2.85 -5.99
C PHE A 7 -1.33 4.29 -5.62
N HIS A 8 -2.38 5.12 -5.54
CA HIS A 8 -2.28 6.47 -5.00
C HIS A 8 -2.78 6.52 -3.56
N LEU A 9 -2.04 7.21 -2.69
CA LEU A 9 -2.54 7.65 -1.40
C LEU A 9 -3.18 9.03 -1.56
N LEU A 10 -4.46 9.14 -1.20
CA LEU A 10 -5.19 10.40 -1.20
C LEU A 10 -5.43 10.82 0.24
N HIS A 11 -4.96 12.01 0.58
CA HIS A 11 -5.17 12.58 1.91
C HIS A 11 -6.61 13.06 2.08
N GLY A 12 -7.22 12.66 3.18
CA GLY A 12 -8.54 13.10 3.59
C GLY A 12 -8.48 14.44 4.32
N GLY A 13 -9.52 15.25 4.19
CA GLY A 13 -9.68 16.48 4.97
C GLY A 13 -11.13 16.78 5.31
N ARG A 14 -11.38 17.93 5.95
CA ARG A 14 -12.74 18.34 6.38
C ARG A 14 -13.76 18.42 5.24
N ARG A 15 -13.31 18.46 3.97
CA ARG A 15 -14.14 18.53 2.76
C ARG A 15 -14.18 17.20 1.98
N GLY A 16 -13.67 16.12 2.55
CA GLY A 16 -13.54 14.82 1.88
C GLY A 16 -12.13 14.58 1.34
N LEU A 17 -12.02 13.66 0.38
CA LEU A 17 -10.76 13.31 -0.27
C LEU A 17 -10.30 14.44 -1.21
N SER A 18 -8.99 14.66 -1.25
CA SER A 18 -8.34 15.54 -2.23
C SER A 18 -7.26 14.78 -2.99
N GLY A 19 -7.17 15.01 -4.30
CA GLY A 19 -6.02 14.56 -5.10
C GLY A 19 -4.79 15.45 -4.97
N THR A 20 -4.94 16.65 -4.40
CA THR A 20 -3.83 17.58 -4.17
C THR A 20 -2.86 16.98 -3.15
N GLY A 21 -1.59 16.86 -3.52
CA GLY A 21 -0.58 16.21 -2.67
C GLY A 21 -0.76 14.69 -2.58
N SER A 22 -1.53 14.06 -3.49
CA SER A 22 -1.57 12.60 -3.54
C SER A 22 -0.20 12.03 -3.92
N GLU A 23 0.10 10.88 -3.33
CA GLU A 23 1.40 10.23 -3.46
C GLU A 23 1.23 8.94 -4.26
N TRP A 24 2.19 8.63 -5.13
CA TRP A 24 2.19 7.41 -5.91
C TRP A 24 3.14 6.38 -5.31
N PHE A 25 2.61 5.19 -5.07
CA PHE A 25 3.38 4.04 -4.60
C PHE A 25 3.35 2.93 -5.63
N SER A 26 4.52 2.36 -5.89
CA SER A 26 4.70 1.15 -6.68
C SER A 26 5.83 0.33 -6.08
N ARG A 27 6.10 -0.86 -6.62
CA ARG A 27 7.32 -1.59 -6.26
C ARG A 27 8.62 -0.87 -6.66
N ALA A 28 8.54 0.16 -7.52
CA ALA A 28 9.69 1.00 -7.84
C ALA A 28 9.88 2.18 -6.85
N THR A 29 8.96 2.39 -5.91
CA THR A 29 9.10 3.43 -4.89
C THR A 29 10.26 3.07 -3.97
N ALA A 30 11.15 4.03 -3.69
CA ALA A 30 12.30 3.81 -2.83
C ALA A 30 11.85 3.25 -1.46
N GLY A 31 12.56 2.25 -0.95
CA GLY A 31 12.22 1.59 0.31
C GLY A 31 11.15 0.48 0.19
N VAL A 32 10.40 0.40 -0.92
CA VAL A 32 9.45 -0.70 -1.12
C VAL A 32 10.20 -2.00 -1.38
N LEU A 33 9.86 -3.04 -0.63
CA LEU A 33 10.46 -4.36 -0.76
C LEU A 33 10.14 -5.01 -2.12
N LYS A 34 11.18 -5.61 -2.70
CA LYS A 34 11.21 -6.33 -3.98
C LYS A 34 10.97 -5.43 -5.20
N ASP A 35 11.72 -5.73 -6.25
CA ASP A 35 11.62 -5.00 -7.51
C ASP A 35 10.26 -5.21 -8.20
N PRO A 36 9.79 -4.23 -8.98
CA PRO A 36 8.60 -4.41 -9.81
C PRO A 36 8.81 -5.56 -10.79
N ARG A 37 7.72 -6.27 -11.12
CA ARG A 37 7.70 -7.33 -12.14
C ARG A 37 6.57 -7.08 -13.13
N GLU A 38 6.75 -7.54 -14.37
CA GLU A 38 5.67 -7.46 -15.35
C GLU A 38 4.46 -8.29 -14.92
N TYR A 39 3.27 -7.77 -15.20
CA TYR A 39 1.98 -8.38 -14.88
C TYR A 39 1.79 -8.68 -13.39
N GLU A 40 2.51 -7.96 -12.52
CA GLU A 40 2.40 -8.14 -11.09
C GLU A 40 1.18 -7.41 -10.51
N GLU A 41 0.61 -6.43 -11.20
CA GLU A 41 -0.65 -5.80 -10.79
C GLU A 41 -0.62 -5.33 -9.32
N PHE A 42 0.53 -4.82 -8.87
CA PHE A 42 0.66 -4.34 -7.50
C PHE A 42 -0.40 -3.27 -7.20
N GLY A 43 -0.98 -3.32 -6.00
CA GLY A 43 -2.06 -2.43 -5.61
C GLY A 43 -3.44 -2.85 -6.12
N SER A 44 -3.57 -4.01 -6.79
CA SER A 44 -4.88 -4.55 -7.16
C SER A 44 -5.70 -5.01 -5.95
N ALA A 45 -5.05 -5.26 -4.80
CA ALA A 45 -5.69 -5.51 -3.52
C ALA A 45 -5.11 -4.57 -2.45
N LEU A 46 -5.99 -3.80 -1.81
CA LEU A 46 -5.64 -2.82 -0.77
C LEU A 46 -6.56 -2.97 0.44
N ARG A 47 -6.01 -2.82 1.65
CA ARG A 47 -6.78 -2.73 2.89
C ARG A 47 -6.16 -1.71 3.82
N LEU A 48 -6.93 -0.69 4.14
CA LEU A 48 -6.53 0.38 5.05
C LEU A 48 -7.22 0.19 6.39
N ARG A 49 -6.45 -0.03 7.46
CA ARG A 49 -6.95 -0.23 8.83
C ARG A 49 -5.82 -0.02 9.81
N ASP A 50 -6.13 0.51 10.98
CA ASP A 50 -5.25 0.49 12.16
C ASP A 50 -5.05 -0.96 12.61
N PHE A 51 -3.91 -1.55 12.24
CA PHE A 51 -3.60 -2.97 12.48
C PHE A 51 -2.75 -3.18 13.72
N ASP A 52 -1.94 -2.20 14.12
CA ASP A 52 -1.09 -2.29 15.32
C ASP A 52 -1.62 -1.51 16.54
N GLY A 53 -2.70 -0.74 16.38
CA GLY A 53 -3.46 -0.12 17.47
C GLY A 53 -2.91 1.22 17.93
N ASP A 54 -2.09 1.88 17.14
CA ASP A 54 -1.49 3.18 17.47
C ASP A 54 -2.41 4.39 17.14
N GLY A 55 -3.51 4.14 16.43
CA GLY A 55 -4.51 5.14 16.06
C GLY A 55 -4.37 5.64 14.62
N ASP A 56 -3.28 5.32 13.92
CA ASP A 56 -3.06 5.61 12.52
C ASP A 56 -3.48 4.41 11.66
N LYS A 57 -3.98 4.66 10.43
CA LYS A 57 -4.42 3.55 9.56
C LYS A 57 -3.26 3.05 8.71
N ASP A 58 -2.78 1.87 9.03
CA ASP A 58 -1.83 1.10 8.23
C ASP A 58 -2.43 0.59 6.92
N LEU A 59 -1.54 0.20 6.00
CA LEU A 59 -1.91 -0.33 4.69
C LEU A 59 -1.35 -1.73 4.45
N LEU A 60 -2.24 -2.67 4.13
CA LEU A 60 -1.87 -3.87 3.38
C LEU A 60 -2.06 -3.61 1.90
N ALA A 61 -0.99 -3.78 1.12
CA ALA A 61 -1.03 -3.71 -0.34
C ALA A 61 -0.48 -4.99 -0.95
N GLY A 62 -1.20 -5.53 -1.92
CA GLY A 62 -0.81 -6.74 -2.60
C GLY A 62 -1.28 -6.79 -4.03
N SER A 63 -0.98 -7.93 -4.64
CA SER A 63 -1.32 -8.29 -5.99
C SER A 63 -2.23 -9.50 -5.92
N MET A 64 -3.46 -9.42 -6.44
CA MET A 64 -4.44 -10.52 -6.35
C MET A 64 -3.91 -11.84 -6.95
N ASN A 65 -2.94 -11.76 -7.86
CA ASN A 65 -2.27 -12.90 -8.48
C ASN A 65 -1.03 -13.43 -7.70
N ARG A 66 -0.78 -12.94 -6.48
CA ARG A 66 0.32 -13.36 -5.60
C ARG A 66 -0.22 -13.94 -4.29
N GLU A 67 0.69 -14.54 -3.51
CA GLU A 67 0.40 -15.17 -2.22
C GLU A 67 0.93 -14.37 -1.01
N THR A 68 1.58 -13.23 -1.26
CA THR A 68 2.13 -12.35 -0.22
C THR A 68 1.59 -10.94 -0.35
N SER A 69 1.58 -10.24 0.78
CA SER A 69 1.16 -8.84 0.90
C SER A 69 2.27 -8.03 1.54
N LEU A 70 2.36 -6.77 1.18
CA LEU A 70 3.25 -5.80 1.81
C LEU A 70 2.47 -5.03 2.87
N PHE A 71 3.02 -4.96 4.07
CA PHE A 71 2.48 -4.20 5.19
C PHE A 71 3.29 -2.91 5.37
N PHE A 72 2.59 -1.79 5.18
CA PHE A 72 3.09 -0.43 5.38
C PHE A 72 2.49 0.08 6.69
N ARG A 73 3.36 0.37 7.66
CA ARG A 73 2.94 1.05 8.88
C ARG A 73 2.58 2.50 8.56
N ALA A 74 1.65 3.08 9.28
CA ALA A 74 1.41 4.52 9.27
C ALA A 74 2.05 5.22 10.46
N ASP A 75 2.33 6.50 10.30
CA ASP A 75 2.62 7.43 11.38
C ASP A 75 1.85 8.74 11.14
N GLU A 76 2.13 9.77 11.95
CA GLU A 76 1.50 11.09 11.85
C GLU A 76 1.63 11.76 10.46
N SER A 77 2.59 11.32 9.63
CA SER A 77 2.83 11.80 8.27
C SER A 77 2.15 10.94 7.20
N GLY A 78 1.62 9.76 7.55
CA GLY A 78 0.96 8.83 6.64
C GLY A 78 1.66 7.47 6.57
N ILE A 79 1.41 6.71 5.50
CA ILE A 79 2.05 5.39 5.33
C ILE A 79 3.55 5.54 5.04
N THR A 80 4.37 4.72 5.67
CA THR A 80 5.84 4.72 5.49
C THR A 80 6.35 3.40 4.91
N THR A 81 7.46 3.48 4.19
CA THR A 81 8.25 2.32 3.75
C THR A 81 9.26 1.86 4.80
N ASP A 82 9.49 2.67 5.83
CA ASP A 82 10.43 2.32 6.90
C ASP A 82 9.84 1.20 7.77
N GLY A 83 10.65 0.17 8.03
CA GLY A 83 10.21 -1.00 8.79
C GLY A 83 9.10 -1.80 8.09
N MET A 84 8.88 -1.59 6.80
CA MET A 84 7.95 -2.35 5.97
C MET A 84 8.26 -3.85 6.02
N THR A 85 7.21 -4.66 6.04
CA THR A 85 7.33 -6.13 6.06
C THR A 85 6.56 -6.76 4.91
N GLU A 86 7.06 -7.90 4.43
CA GLU A 86 6.27 -8.80 3.60
C GLU A 86 5.65 -9.88 4.47
N LEU A 87 4.35 -10.06 4.31
CA LEU A 87 3.57 -11.06 5.03
C LEU A 87 3.17 -12.19 4.08
N SER A 88 3.21 -13.42 4.58
CA SER A 88 2.58 -14.60 3.96
C SER A 88 1.07 -14.54 4.11
N LEU A 89 0.47 -13.49 3.54
CA LEU A 89 -0.95 -13.19 3.58
C LEU A 89 -1.44 -13.03 2.14
N LYS A 90 -2.40 -13.85 1.75
CA LYS A 90 -3.01 -13.78 0.42
C LYS A 90 -3.76 -12.45 0.25
N PRO A 91 -3.57 -11.70 -0.85
CA PRO A 91 -4.21 -10.40 -1.09
C PRO A 91 -5.71 -10.49 -1.46
N ALA A 92 -6.51 -11.08 -0.59
CA ALA A 92 -7.96 -11.22 -0.69
C ALA A 92 -8.62 -10.52 0.49
N PHE A 93 -8.43 -9.21 0.59
CA PHE A 93 -8.89 -8.44 1.74
C PHE A 93 -10.39 -8.10 1.62
N PRO A 94 -11.20 -8.36 2.66
CA PRO A 94 -12.56 -7.84 2.69
C PRO A 94 -12.52 -6.30 2.73
N GLN A 95 -13.45 -5.65 2.04
CA GLN A 95 -13.64 -4.19 2.06
C GLN A 95 -14.68 -3.81 3.12
#